data_AF-A0A2V6NZS9-F1
#
_entry.id   AF-A0A2V6NZS9-F1
#
_cell.length_a   1.000
_cell.length_b   1.000
_cell.length_c   1.000
_cell.angle_alpha   90.00
_cell.angle_beta   90.00
_cell.angle_gamma   90.00
#
_symmetry.space_group_name_H-M   'P 1'
#
loop_
_entity.id
_entity.type
_entity.pdbx_description
1 polymer ?
#
loop_
_entity_poly.entity_id
_entity_poly.type
_entity_poly.pdbx_seq_one_letter_code
_entity_poly.pdbx_strand_id
1 'polypeptide(L)' 'GNDTRAPLLLISGGKDHVSPTDLIKMNFNLYKKSKAITEMKDYPDRSHYTLGEAGWEDVADYALEWAVSHARASLAPSR' A
#
# COMPACT_ATOMS: atom_id res chain seq x y z
N GLY A 1 -10.97 14.41 -6.27
CA GLY A 1 -9.70 13.70 -6.01
C GLY A 1 -8.95 13.52 -7.30
N ASN A 2 -7.80 12.84 -7.29
CA ASN A 2 -7.06 12.48 -8.50
C ASN A 2 -7.57 11.14 -9.04
N ASP A 3 -8.71 11.12 -9.74
CA ASP A 3 -9.43 9.90 -10.08
C ASP A 3 -8.78 9.02 -11.16
N THR A 4 -7.79 9.55 -11.87
CA THR A 4 -7.13 8.87 -13.00
C THR A 4 -5.73 8.34 -12.66
N ARG A 5 -5.26 8.51 -11.42
CA ARG A 5 -3.96 7.93 -11.02
C ARG A 5 -3.97 6.40 -11.06
N ALA A 6 -2.79 5.82 -11.22
CA ALA A 6 -2.58 4.38 -11.05
C ALA A 6 -3.00 3.92 -9.64
N PRO A 7 -3.34 2.63 -9.46
CA PRO A 7 -3.60 2.04 -8.14
C PRO A 7 -2.48 2.35 -7.13
N LEU A 8 -2.84 2.49 -5.85
CA LEU A 8 -1.91 2.79 -4.76
C LEU A 8 -2.10 1.78 -3.63
N LEU A 9 -1.01 1.13 -3.25
CA LEU A 9 -0.92 0.31 -2.05
C LEU A 9 -0.08 1.05 -1.00
N LEU A 10 -0.61 1.13 0.21
CA LEU A 10 0.12 1.60 1.39
C LEU A 10 0.42 0.40 2.30
N ILE A 11 1.68 0.21 2.66
CA ILE A 11 2.09 -0.84 3.62
C ILE A 11 2.64 -0.15 4.86
N SER A 12 2.25 -0.59 6.05
CA SER A 12 2.78 -0.06 7.31
C SER A 12 3.30 -1.14 8.24
N GLY A 13 4.31 -0.78 9.04
CA GLY A 13 4.82 -1.59 10.15
C GLY A 13 4.26 -1.09 11.49
N GLY A 14 3.77 -2.00 12.34
CA GLY A 14 3.25 -1.65 13.66
C GLY A 14 4.32 -1.24 14.67
N LYS A 15 5.59 -1.64 14.45
CA LYS A 15 6.76 -1.24 15.25
C LYS A 15 7.60 -0.17 14.55
N ASP A 16 7.08 0.45 13.49
CA ASP A 16 7.73 1.58 12.83
C ASP A 16 7.51 2.86 13.65
N HIS A 17 8.59 3.41 14.19
CA HIS A 17 8.58 4.68 14.92
C HIS A 17 9.02 5.88 14.08
N VAL A 18 9.54 5.65 12.86
CA VAL A 18 9.98 6.69 11.92
C VAL A 18 8.80 7.11 11.04
N SER A 19 8.04 6.14 10.54
CA SER A 19 6.81 6.33 9.79
C SER A 19 5.66 5.54 10.43
N PRO A 20 5.10 6.03 11.56
CA PRO A 20 4.10 5.30 12.34
C PRO A 20 2.87 4.91 11.52
N THR A 21 2.27 3.76 11.86
CA THR A 21 1.06 3.26 11.19
C THR A 21 -0.08 4.29 11.16
N ASP A 22 -0.23 5.13 12.20
CA ASP A 22 -1.25 6.18 12.21
C ASP A 22 -1.04 7.25 11.13
N LEU A 23 0.22 7.61 10.84
CA LEU A 23 0.54 8.51 9.72
C LEU A 23 0.13 7.88 8.39
N ILE A 24 0.39 6.58 8.20
CA ILE A 24 0.00 5.85 7.00
C ILE A 24 -1.54 5.76 6.88
N LYS A 25 -2.25 5.54 7.98
CA LYS A 25 -3.73 5.57 8.03
C LYS A 25 -4.28 6.95 7.66
N MET A 26 -3.66 8.03 8.12
CA MET A 26 -4.03 9.39 7.71
C MET A 26 -3.87 9.57 6.20
N ASN A 27 -2.75 9.12 5.63
CA ASN A 27 -2.52 9.16 4.19
C ASN A 27 -3.56 8.32 3.43
N PHE A 28 -3.84 7.09 3.87
CA PHE A 28 -4.88 6.24 3.29
C PHE A 28 -6.24 6.95 3.26
N ASN A 29 -6.63 7.61 4.37
CA ASN A 29 -7.88 8.36 4.46
C ASN A 29 -7.94 9.56 3.51
N LEU A 30 -6.80 10.16 3.16
CA LEU A 30 -6.73 11.21 2.15
C LEU A 30 -6.87 10.64 0.73
N TYR A 31 -6.15 9.57 0.41
CA TYR A 31 -6.13 8.97 -0.94
C TYR A 31 -7.42 8.23 -1.30
N LYS A 32 -8.06 7.55 -0.34
CA LYS A 32 -9.29 6.76 -0.57
C LYS A 32 -10.52 7.59 -0.96
N LYS A 33 -10.42 8.93 -0.93
CA LYS A 33 -11.47 9.85 -1.40
C LYS A 33 -11.58 9.90 -2.93
N SER A 34 -10.61 9.33 -3.64
CA SER A 34 -10.60 9.22 -5.09
C SER A 34 -11.27 7.92 -5.56
N LYS A 35 -11.73 7.88 -6.81
CA LYS A 35 -12.19 6.64 -7.46
C LYS A 35 -11.06 5.66 -7.80
N ALA A 36 -9.82 6.13 -7.82
CA ALA A 36 -8.67 5.26 -8.07
C ALA A 36 -8.47 4.26 -6.91
N ILE A 37 -8.10 3.02 -7.25
CA ILE A 37 -7.91 1.94 -6.29
C ILE A 37 -6.89 2.36 -5.23
N THR A 38 -7.28 2.28 -3.97
CA THR A 38 -6.41 2.56 -2.81
C THR A 38 -6.59 1.43 -1.82
N GLU A 39 -5.51 0.76 -1.45
CA GLU A 39 -5.53 -0.28 -0.44
C GLU A 39 -4.44 -0.06 0.60
N MET A 40 -4.62 -0.64 1.78
CA MET A 40 -3.66 -0.57 2.87
C MET A 40 -3.47 -1.96 3.50
N LYS A 41 -2.22 -2.31 3.81
CA LYS A 41 -1.85 -3.55 4.49
C LYS A 41 -0.96 -3.25 5.69
N ASP A 42 -1.41 -3.67 6.87
CA ASP A 42 -0.66 -3.51 8.11
C ASP A 42 0.10 -4.81 8.43
N TYR A 43 1.36 -4.67 8.83
CA TYR A 43 2.18 -5.72 9.42
C TYR A 43 2.54 -5.33 10.86
N PRO A 44 1.75 -5.75 11.87
CA PRO A 44 1.88 -5.27 13.25
C PRO A 44 3.28 -5.44 13.87
N ASP A 45 4.00 -6.47 13.43
CA ASP A 45 5.30 -6.83 14.01
C ASP A 45 6.52 -6.23 13.30
N ARG A 46 6.34 -5.54 12.17
CA ARG A 46 7.42 -4.99 11.35
C ARG A 46 7.89 -3.63 11.83
N SER A 47 9.21 -3.38 11.79
CA SER A 47 9.79 -2.06 12.03
C SER A 47 9.94 -1.25 10.73
N HIS A 48 10.54 -0.07 10.85
CA HIS A 48 10.92 0.77 9.70
C HIS A 48 11.89 0.06 8.74
N TYR A 49 12.72 -0.86 9.26
CA TYR A 49 13.73 -1.58 8.49
C TYR A 49 13.19 -2.88 7.87
N THR A 50 11.89 -2.91 7.51
CA THR A 50 11.19 -4.13 7.08
C THR A 50 11.88 -4.90 5.95
N LEU A 51 12.63 -4.23 5.06
CA LEU A 51 13.31 -4.86 3.91
C LEU A 51 14.64 -5.53 4.28
N GLY A 52 15.16 -5.33 5.49
CA GLY A 52 16.35 -6.02 5.98
C GLY A 52 16.09 -6.89 7.21
N GLU A 53 14.83 -7.06 7.61
CA GLU A 53 14.43 -8.01 8.65
C GLU A 53 14.22 -9.41 8.09
N ALA A 54 14.35 -10.44 8.92
CA ALA A 54 13.99 -11.80 8.52
C ALA A 54 12.52 -11.89 8.10
N GLY A 55 12.23 -12.60 7.00
CA GLY A 55 10.89 -12.73 6.42
C GLY A 55 10.41 -11.48 5.67
N TRP A 56 11.32 -10.57 5.29
CA TRP A 56 10.99 -9.43 4.44
C TRP A 56 10.38 -9.87 3.10
N GLU A 57 10.68 -11.10 2.67
CA GLU A 57 10.14 -11.76 1.50
C GLU A 57 8.61 -11.77 1.51
N ASP A 58 7.96 -12.03 2.65
CA ASP A 58 6.49 -12.03 2.76
C ASP A 58 5.89 -10.66 2.41
N VAL A 59 6.58 -9.58 2.79
CA VAL A 59 6.15 -8.20 2.48
C VAL A 59 6.35 -7.91 0.99
N ALA A 60 7.47 -8.36 0.42
CA ALA A 60 7.79 -8.19 -0.98
C ALA A 60 6.85 -8.99 -1.89
N ASP A 61 6.57 -10.24 -1.55
CA ASP A 61 5.67 -11.14 -2.28
C ASP A 61 4.25 -10.58 -2.29
N TYR A 62 3.75 -10.12 -1.14
CA TYR A 62 2.45 -9.45 -1.07
C TYR A 62 2.39 -8.21 -1.96
N ALA A 63 3.42 -7.35 -1.89
CA ALA A 63 3.47 -6.13 -2.71
C ALA A 63 3.51 -6.44 -4.21
N LEU A 64 4.26 -7.47 -4.60
CA LEU A 64 4.39 -7.91 -5.99
C LEU A 64 3.09 -8.53 -6.50
N GLU A 65 2.48 -9.46 -5.75
CA GLU A 65 1.20 -10.08 -6.11
C GLU A 65 0.10 -9.02 -6.26
N TRP A 66 0.06 -8.07 -5.33
CA TRP A 66 -0.86 -6.94 -5.41
C TRP A 66 -0.61 -6.09 -6.66
N ALA A 67 0.65 -5.74 -6.96
CA ALA A 67 0.97 -4.95 -8.13
C ALA A 67 0.60 -5.66 -9.44
N VAL A 68 0.88 -6.96 -9.55
CA VAL A 68 0.57 -7.77 -10.74
C VAL A 68 -0.94 -7.91 -10.95
N SER A 69 -1.70 -8.16 -9.89
CA SER A 69 -3.17 -8.25 -9.98
C SER A 69 -3.82 -6.92 -10.38
N HIS A 70 -3.21 -5.79 -10.01
CA HIS A 70 -3.73 -4.46 -10.29
C HIS A 70 -3.12 -3.78 -11.54
N ALA A 71 -2.09 -4.37 -12.15
CA ALA A 71 -1.40 -3.82 -13.33
C ALA A 71 -2.32 -3.65 -14.55
N ARG A 72 -3.42 -4.41 -14.63
CA ARG A 72 -4.41 -4.33 -15.72
C ARG A 72 -5.69 -3.59 -15.36
N ALA A 73 -5.90 -3.26 -14.08
CA ALA A 73 -7.10 -2.54 -13.63
C ALA A 73 -7.16 -1.10 -14.18
N SER A 74 -6.05 -0.57 -14.69
CA SER A 74 -5.94 0.71 -15.39
C SER A 74 -6.36 0.67 -16.87
N LEU A 75 -6.73 -0.50 -17.43
CA LEU A 75 -7.11 -0.67 -18.85
C LEU A 75 -8.62 -0.77 -19.10
N ALA A 76 -9.48 -0.60 -18.08
CA ALA A 76 -10.91 -0.55 -18.31
C ALA A 76 -11.25 0.70 -19.15
N PRO A 77 -11.83 0.57 -20.36
CA PRO A 77 -12.20 1.72 -21.15
C PRO A 77 -13.27 2.51 -20.41
N SER A 78 -13.05 3.81 -20.26
CA SER A 78 -14.08 4.77 -19.86
C SER A 78 -15.26 4.63 -20.81
N ARG A 79 -16.40 4.14 -20.32
CA ARG A 79 -17.70 4.37 -20.95
C ARG A 79 -18.16 5.80 -20.71
#